data_AF-A0A1W9Q8T5-F1
#
_entry.id   AF-A0A1W9Q8T5-F1
#
_cell.length_a   1.000
_cell.length_b   1.000
_cell.length_c   1.000
_cell.angle_alpha   90.00
_cell.angle_beta   90.00
_cell.angle_gamma   90.00
#
_symmetry.space_group_name_H-M   'P 1'
#
loop_
_entity.id
_entity.type
_entity.pdbx_description
1 polymer ?
#
loop_
_entity_poly.entity_id
_entity_poly.type
_entity_poly.pdbx_seq_one_letter_code
_entity_poly.pdbx_strand_id
1 'polypeptide(L)'
;MWRAIFCDMGTRMKTTVELPEPLLERAKAIAGRDSTTLRELVEAGLRLVLEEREKKRPRKPLRDARVSGTGLSPEFAGKTFREISEASYEGRGA
;
A
#
# COMPACT_ATOMS: atom_id res chain seq x y z
N MET A 1 25.16 -21.49 13.96
CA MET A 1 23.78 -20.98 14.11
C MET A 1 23.86 -19.45 14.06
N TRP A 2 23.67 -18.85 12.88
CA TRP A 2 23.87 -17.41 12.67
C TRP A 2 22.70 -16.61 13.26
N ARG A 3 22.95 -15.78 14.28
CA ARG A 3 22.08 -14.64 14.60
C ARG A 3 22.62 -13.46 13.81
N ALA A 4 21.93 -13.08 12.73
CA ALA A 4 22.21 -11.84 12.04
C ALA A 4 21.90 -10.67 12.99
N ILE A 5 22.95 -10.13 13.60
CA ILE A 5 22.89 -8.84 14.29
C ILE A 5 22.82 -7.80 13.19
N PHE A 6 21.60 -7.44 12.77
CA PHE A 6 21.38 -6.29 11.90
C PHE A 6 21.74 -5.02 12.68
N CYS A 7 22.99 -4.60 12.57
CA CYS A 7 23.43 -3.27 12.94
C CYS A 7 23.02 -2.32 11.80
N ASP A 8 21.77 -1.85 11.84
CA ASP A 8 21.33 -0.74 11.01
C ASP A 8 21.91 0.56 11.58
N MET A 9 23.02 1.00 10.99
CA MET A 9 23.73 2.26 11.31
C MET A 9 23.16 3.46 10.53
N GLY A 10 21.84 3.52 10.36
CA GLY A 10 21.12 4.66 9.81
C GLY A 10 20.14 5.23 10.85
N THR A 11 20.48 6.36 11.47
CA THR A 11 19.58 7.23 12.27
C THR A 11 18.59 6.51 13.22
N ARG A 12 19.09 5.75 14.20
CA ARG A 12 18.25 5.25 15.31
C ARG A 12 17.82 6.41 16.22
N MET A 13 16.67 7.02 15.93
CA MET A 13 16.04 7.95 16.87
C MET A 13 15.43 7.18 18.04
N LYS A 14 15.67 7.65 19.27
CA LYS A 14 14.97 7.19 20.47
C LYS A 14 13.78 8.13 20.67
N THR A 15 12.58 7.57 20.60
CA THR A 15 11.35 8.31 20.87
C THR A 15 10.81 7.86 22.22
N THR A 16 10.39 8.83 23.04
CA THR A 16 9.66 8.59 24.28
C THR A 16 8.18 8.88 24.00
N VAL A 17 7.31 7.93 24.31
CA VAL A 17 5.86 8.05 24.13
C VAL A 17 5.17 7.67 25.44
N GLU A 18 4.16 8.44 25.83
CA GLU A 18 3.34 8.14 27.00
C GLU A 18 2.31 7.06 26.63
N LEU A 19 2.28 5.96 27.37
CA LEU A 19 1.36 4.84 27.16
C LEU A 19 0.59 4.55 28.44
N PRO A 20 -0.73 4.27 28.37
CA PRO A 20 -1.46 3.80 29.53
C PRO A 20 -0.86 2.51 30.10
N GLU A 21 -0.73 2.41 31.42
CA GLU A 21 -0.14 1.24 32.09
C GLU A 21 -0.75 -0.10 31.65
N PRO A 22 -2.10 -0.24 31.54
CA PRO A 22 -2.69 -1.51 31.11
C PRO A 22 -2.28 -1.93 29.68
N LEU A 23 -2.00 -0.96 28.81
CA LEU A 23 -1.57 -1.21 27.45
C LEU A 23 -0.09 -1.65 27.42
N LEU A 24 0.75 -0.98 28.21
CA LEU A 24 2.17 -1.30 28.31
C LEU A 24 2.39 -2.72 28.83
N GLU A 25 1.67 -3.11 29.88
CA GLU A 25 1.79 -4.44 30.47
C GLU A 25 1.33 -5.54 29.51
N ARG A 26 0.22 -5.32 28.81
CA ARG A 26 -0.24 -6.24 27.76
C ARG A 26 0.78 -6.37 26.63
N ALA A 27 1.36 -5.26 26.20
CA ALA A 27 2.35 -5.25 25.13
C ALA A 27 3.64 -6.01 25.53
N LYS A 28 4.13 -5.82 26.77
CA LYS A 28 5.26 -6.57 27.31
C LYS A 28 4.98 -8.08 27.39
N ALA A 29 3.79 -8.46 27.86
CA ALA A 29 3.40 -9.86 27.97
C ALA A 29 3.38 -10.56 26.60
N ILE A 30 2.83 -9.90 25.58
CA ILE A 30 2.81 -10.42 24.20
C ILE A 30 4.23 -10.51 23.64
N ALA A 31 5.04 -9.47 23.79
CA ALA A 31 6.42 -9.47 23.31
C ALA A 31 7.23 -10.61 23.96
N GLY A 32 7.08 -10.80 25.27
CA GLY A 32 7.72 -11.90 26.01
C GLY A 32 7.27 -13.28 25.52
N ARG A 33 5.96 -13.47 25.31
CA ARG A 33 5.40 -14.73 24.77
C ARG A 33 5.95 -15.04 23.38
N ASP A 34 6.06 -14.02 22.53
CA ASP A 34 6.43 -14.17 21.12
C ASP A 34 7.96 -14.09 20.92
N SER A 35 8.75 -14.02 22.00
CA SER A 35 10.22 -13.89 21.96
C SER A 35 10.72 -12.69 21.16
N THR A 36 9.98 -11.58 21.22
CA THR A 36 10.28 -10.29 20.58
C THR A 36 10.44 -9.20 21.64
N THR A 37 10.81 -8.00 21.21
CA THR A 37 10.93 -6.82 22.09
C THR A 37 9.71 -5.91 21.98
N LEU A 38 9.45 -5.12 23.04
CA LEU A 38 8.43 -4.07 23.00
C LEU A 38 8.66 -3.09 21.84
N ARG A 39 9.93 -2.81 21.52
CA ARG A 39 10.30 -1.94 20.39
C ARG A 39 9.83 -2.53 19.06
N GLU A 40 10.12 -3.80 18.80
CA GLU A 40 9.70 -4.47 17.56
C GLU A 40 8.17 -4.51 17.44
N LEU A 41 7.46 -4.78 18.55
CA LEU A 41 6.00 -4.76 18.58
C LEU A 41 5.44 -3.37 18.25
N VAL A 42 6.02 -2.31 18.81
CA VAL A 42 5.62 -0.92 18.54
C VAL A 42 5.91 -0.54 17.08
N GLU A 43 7.08 -0.89 16.56
CA GLU A 43 7.45 -0.63 15.16
C GLU A 43 6.51 -1.36 14.18
N ALA A 44 6.15 -2.61 14.47
CA ALA A 44 5.21 -3.38 13.66
C ALA A 44 3.81 -2.73 13.67
N GLY A 45 3.30 -2.36 14.85
CA GLY A 45 2.02 -1.66 14.97
C GLY A 45 2.00 -0.33 14.22
N LEU A 46 3.07 0.46 14.33
CA LEU A 46 3.19 1.74 13.61
C LEU A 46 3.20 1.53 12.10
N ARG A 47 3.94 0.54 11.60
CA ARG A 47 3.99 0.21 10.17
C ARG A 47 2.61 -0.15 9.63
N LEU A 48 1.87 -1.01 10.32
CA LEU A 48 0.52 -1.40 9.93
C LEU A 48 -0.43 -0.20 9.84
N VAL A 49 -0.39 0.72 10.82
CA VAL A 49 -1.24 1.92 10.83
C VAL A 49 -0.87 2.87 9.70
N LEU A 50 0.42 3.04 9.41
CA LEU A 50 0.89 3.89 8.31
C LEU A 50 0.45 3.34 6.95
N GLU A 51 0.67 2.04 6.70
CA GLU A 51 0.25 1.39 5.45
C GLU A 51 -1.27 1.51 5.23
N GLU A 52 -2.06 1.29 6.27
CA GLU A 52 -3.52 1.42 6.20
C GLU A 52 -3.96 2.84 5.84
N ARG A 53 -3.30 3.85 6.43
CA ARG A 53 -3.59 5.27 6.14
C ARG A 53 -3.13 5.69 4.74
N GLU A 54 -2.00 5.16 4.29
CA GLU A 54 -1.48 5.40 2.95
C GLU A 54 -2.38 4.79 1.87
N LYS A 55 -2.90 3.56 2.10
CA LYS A 55 -3.89 2.93 1.22
C LYS A 55 -5.20 3.71 1.14
N LYS A 56 -5.61 4.34 2.23
CA LYS A 56 -6.81 5.18 2.30
C LYS A 56 -6.64 6.57 1.70
N ARG A 57 -5.45 6.97 1.25
CA ARG A 57 -5.31 8.22 0.52
C ARG A 57 -6.18 8.15 -0.74
N PRO A 58 -7.00 9.17 -1.03
CA PRO A 58 -7.76 9.21 -2.27
C PRO A 58 -6.76 9.01 -3.41
N ARG A 59 -7.07 8.07 -4.32
CA ARG A 59 -6.32 7.91 -5.56
C ARG A 59 -6.17 9.31 -6.15
N LYS A 60 -4.94 9.67 -6.56
CA LYS A 60 -4.73 10.92 -7.31
C LYS A 60 -5.82 10.97 -8.38
N PRO A 61 -6.56 12.09 -8.51
CA PRO A 61 -7.58 12.18 -9.53
C PRO A 61 -6.94 11.79 -10.86
N LEU A 62 -7.56 10.85 -11.58
CA LEU A 62 -7.08 10.49 -12.90
C LEU A 62 -7.04 11.79 -13.71
N ARG A 63 -5.94 12.01 -14.43
CA ARG A 63 -5.87 13.12 -15.37
C ARG A 63 -7.06 12.96 -16.32
N ASP A 64 -7.77 14.04 -16.58
CA ASP A 64 -8.84 14.01 -17.57
C ASP A 64 -8.26 13.51 -18.90
N ALA A 65 -8.69 12.32 -19.30
CA ALA A 65 -8.24 11.62 -20.50
C ALA A 65 -9.31 11.68 -21.59
N ARG A 66 -10.34 12.52 -21.42
CA ARG A 66 -11.33 12.77 -22.47
C ARG A 66 -10.66 13.43 -23.66
N VAL A 67 -10.94 12.88 -24.83
CA VAL A 67 -10.63 13.51 -26.11
C VAL A 67 -11.76 14.48 -26.47
N SER A 68 -11.48 15.49 -27.29
CA SER A 68 -12.45 16.53 -27.68
C SER A 68 -13.58 16.07 -28.63
N GLY A 69 -13.72 14.76 -28.85
CA GLY A 69 -14.71 14.19 -29.76
C GLY A 69 -16.12 14.09 -29.18
N THR A 70 -17.12 13.95 -30.06
CA THR A 70 -18.54 13.83 -29.72
C THR A 70 -19.05 12.38 -29.65
N GLY A 71 -18.17 11.39 -29.77
CA GLY A 71 -18.53 9.98 -29.73
C GLY A 71 -17.57 9.10 -30.53
N LEU A 72 -18.05 7.95 -30.96
CA LEU A 72 -17.32 7.03 -31.83
C LEU A 72 -17.17 7.61 -33.25
N SER A 73 -16.10 7.25 -33.96
CA SER A 73 -16.01 7.52 -35.39
C SER A 73 -17.11 6.77 -36.15
N PRO A 74 -17.53 7.25 -37.34
CA PRO A 74 -18.64 6.65 -38.10
C PRO A 74 -18.47 5.15 -38.38
N GLU A 75 -17.23 4.69 -38.55
CA GLU A 75 -16.89 3.28 -38.80
C GLU A 75 -17.17 2.35 -37.60
N PHE A 76 -17.35 2.90 -36.39
CA PHE A 76 -17.66 2.17 -35.16
C PHE A 76 -19.06 2.49 -34.58
N ALA A 77 -19.83 3.40 -35.19
CA ALA A 77 -21.09 3.92 -34.64
C ALA A 77 -22.20 2.86 -34.41
N GLY A 78 -22.10 1.68 -35.04
CA GLY A 78 -23.02 0.55 -34.86
C GLY A 78 -22.36 -0.74 -34.38
N LYS A 79 -21.07 -0.71 -34.02
CA LYS A 79 -20.33 -1.91 -33.62
C LYS A 79 -20.55 -2.23 -32.14
N THR A 80 -20.52 -3.52 -31.83
CA THR A 80 -20.53 -4.01 -30.46
C THR A 80 -19.22 -3.68 -29.76
N PHE A 81 -19.24 -3.66 -28.42
CA PHE A 81 -18.03 -3.46 -27.62
C PHE A 81 -16.91 -4.46 -27.96
N ARG A 82 -17.27 -5.71 -28.27
CA ARG A 82 -16.31 -6.76 -28.64
C ARG A 82 -15.55 -6.40 -29.91
N GLU A 83 -16.26 -5.97 -30.95
CA GLU A 83 -15.64 -5.58 -32.23
C GLU A 83 -14.75 -4.34 -32.10
N ILE A 84 -15.14 -3.36 -31.27
CA ILE A 84 -14.33 -2.17 -30.98
C ILE A 84 -13.05 -2.56 -30.23
N SER A 85 -13.17 -3.45 -29.24
CA SER A 85 -12.02 -3.95 -28.48
C SER A 85 -11.05 -4.71 -29.38
N GLU A 86 -11.54 -5.63 -30.20
CA GLU A 86 -10.71 -6.43 -31.11
C GLU A 86 -9.94 -5.55 -32.10
N ALA A 87 -10.59 -4.57 -32.71
CA ALA A 87 -9.94 -3.58 -33.59
C ALA A 87 -8.87 -2.74 -32.87
N SER A 88 -9.05 -2.46 -31.58
CA SER A 88 -8.06 -1.68 -30.78
C SER A 88 -6.77 -2.46 -30.50
N TYR A 89 -6.83 -3.79 -30.53
CA TYR A 89 -5.69 -4.69 -30.31
C TYR A 89 -5.10 -5.26 -31.62
N GLU A 90 -5.71 -4.97 -32.76
CA GLU A 90 -5.19 -5.40 -34.07
C GLU A 90 -3.77 -4.87 -34.29
N GLY A 91 -2.82 -5.77 -34.59
CA GLY A 91 -1.41 -5.44 -34.76
C GLY A 91 -0.64 -5.13 -33.46
N ARG A 92 -1.24 -5.27 -32.27
CA ARG A 92 -0.59 -5.04 -30.96
C ARG A 92 -0.49 -6.29 -30.06
N GLY A 93 -0.42 -7.48 -30.68
CA GLY A 93 -0.02 -8.72 -30.04
C GLY A 93 -0.98 -9.88 -30.33
N ALA A 94 -0.41 -10.97 -30.86
CA ALA A 94 -0.96 -12.32 -30.77
C ALA A 94 -0.39 -12.99 -29.51
#